data_AF-A0A4W3K004-F1
#
_entry.id   AF-A0A4W3K004-F1
#
_cell.length_a   1.000
_cell.length_b   1.000
_cell.length_c   1.000
_cell.angle_alpha   90.00
_cell.angle_beta   90.00
_cell.angle_gamma   90.00
#
_symmetry.space_group_name_H-M   'P 1'
#
loop_
_entity.id
_entity.type
_entity.pdbx_description
1 polymer ?
#
loop_
_entity_poly.entity_id
_entity_poly.type
_entity_poly.pdbx_seq_one_letter_code
_entity_poly.pdbx_strand_id
1 'polypeptide(L)'
;GLHIDYHCQDQAVMCYEVSSYFYSIVKEEDVRGRVIQLLSRHRVVFGDYIWKEFDDEFLARNVDSVSIIDTDLNIKDRQPIDLNKYNLSIYIFRLNEEGPSSEILEGEEENMPAASNWLLPAGEFHGLWESLVYDTEVKSQLLDYVSTTLLFSDRNVDSNLIAWNRVVLLHGPPGTGKTSLCKALAQKLTIRLSDRYRYGQLIEINSHSLFSKWFSESGKLVTKMFQTIRDLIGDTQALVFVLIDEVESLTAARNASRGGTEPSDAIRVVNAVLTQIDQIKRYPNVVILTTSNITEKIDVAFVDRADIKQYIGPPSAAAIFKIYLSCLEELMKCQIIYPRQQLLSLRELQMIGYMENDVSRLSLALKNIAIRPIVSVLAVLRAVLSFPFTCPFPVPL
;
A
#
# COMPACT_ATOMS: atom_id res chain seq x y z
N GLY A 1 13.53 -10.69 -40.88
CA GLY A 1 12.22 -10.32 -40.32
C GLY A 1 11.94 -11.23 -39.16
N LEU A 2 12.13 -10.75 -37.93
CA LEU A 2 11.62 -11.42 -36.75
C LEU A 2 10.10 -11.27 -36.78
N HIS A 3 9.40 -12.35 -37.12
CA HIS A 3 7.99 -12.48 -36.84
C HIS A 3 7.85 -12.52 -35.31
N ILE A 4 7.56 -11.37 -34.72
CA ILE A 4 6.95 -11.30 -33.40
C ILE A 4 5.50 -11.73 -33.65
N ASP A 5 5.14 -12.94 -33.21
CA ASP A 5 3.76 -13.39 -33.22
C ASP A 5 2.91 -12.46 -32.35
N TYR A 6 2.27 -11.48 -32.98
CA TYR A 6 1.17 -10.68 -32.44
C TYR A 6 -0.13 -11.53 -32.39
N HIS A 7 -0.02 -12.71 -31.79
CA HIS A 7 -1.14 -13.56 -31.40
C HIS A 7 -1.08 -13.85 -29.89
N CYS A 8 -0.80 -12.83 -29.08
CA CYS A 8 -1.37 -12.78 -27.75
C CYS A 8 -2.79 -12.26 -27.94
N GLN A 9 -3.79 -13.14 -27.90
CA GLN A 9 -5.15 -12.70 -27.68
C GLN A 9 -5.13 -11.84 -26.40
N ASP A 10 -5.63 -10.61 -26.47
CA ASP A 10 -5.94 -9.76 -25.31
C ASP A 10 -7.04 -10.42 -24.46
N GLN A 11 -6.75 -11.59 -23.88
CA GLN A 11 -7.56 -12.18 -22.83
C GLN A 11 -7.19 -11.43 -21.57
N ALA A 12 -8.09 -10.58 -21.11
CA ALA A 12 -7.95 -9.90 -19.84
C ALA A 12 -7.67 -10.93 -18.73
N VAL A 13 -6.72 -10.60 -17.86
CA VAL A 13 -6.30 -11.43 -16.74
C VAL A 13 -7.03 -10.91 -15.50
N MET A 14 -7.61 -11.82 -14.73
CA MET A 14 -8.25 -11.51 -13.45
C MET A 14 -7.36 -11.98 -12.31
N CYS A 15 -7.08 -11.07 -11.37
CA CYS A 15 -6.23 -11.32 -10.22
C CYS A 15 -7.07 -11.70 -9.01
N TYR A 16 -6.71 -12.81 -8.38
CA TYR A 16 -7.34 -13.33 -7.18
C TYR A 16 -6.30 -13.42 -6.08
N GLU A 17 -6.65 -12.91 -4.92
CA GLU A 17 -5.81 -12.95 -3.73
C GLU A 17 -6.44 -13.90 -2.70
N VAL A 18 -5.66 -14.86 -2.22
CA VAL A 18 -6.12 -15.91 -1.30
C VAL A 18 -5.29 -15.83 -0.03
N SER A 19 -5.91 -15.32 1.03
CA SER A 19 -5.32 -15.28 2.36
C SER A 19 -5.55 -16.63 3.05
N SER A 20 -4.47 -17.35 3.36
CA SER A 20 -4.54 -18.60 4.11
C SER A 20 -4.29 -18.37 5.60
N TYR A 21 -4.93 -19.18 6.45
CA TYR A 21 -4.68 -19.13 7.89
C TYR A 21 -3.22 -19.45 8.22
N PHE A 22 -2.66 -18.75 9.21
CA PHE A 22 -1.27 -18.93 9.64
C PHE A 22 -0.94 -20.38 10.04
N TYR A 23 -1.88 -21.08 10.68
CA TYR A 23 -1.71 -22.47 11.11
C TYR A 23 -1.92 -23.51 10.00
N SER A 24 -2.32 -23.11 8.79
CA SER A 24 -2.50 -24.06 7.69
C SER A 24 -1.15 -24.56 7.18
N ILE A 25 -1.00 -25.87 7.09
CA ILE A 25 0.21 -26.53 6.56
C ILE A 25 0.01 -27.05 5.13
N VAL A 26 -1.10 -26.68 4.50
CA VAL A 26 -1.51 -27.25 3.21
C VAL A 26 -0.70 -26.64 2.06
N LYS A 27 -0.45 -27.43 1.02
CA LYS A 27 0.27 -26.98 -0.17
C LYS A 27 -0.60 -25.99 -0.96
N GLU A 28 0.06 -25.02 -1.59
CA GLU A 28 -0.61 -24.00 -2.41
C GLU A 28 -1.34 -24.61 -3.61
N GLU A 29 -0.84 -25.72 -4.17
CA GLU A 29 -1.47 -26.42 -5.29
C GLU A 29 -2.87 -26.95 -4.93
N ASP A 30 -3.02 -27.51 -3.73
CA ASP A 30 -4.30 -28.04 -3.24
C ASP A 30 -5.31 -26.91 -3.02
N VAL A 31 -4.86 -25.81 -2.41
CA VAL A 31 -5.66 -24.60 -2.21
C VAL A 31 -6.09 -24.01 -3.55
N ARG A 32 -5.15 -23.87 -4.50
CA ARG A 32 -5.43 -23.37 -5.85
C ARG A 32 -6.49 -24.20 -6.55
N GLY A 33 -6.39 -25.54 -6.49
CA GLY A 33 -7.38 -26.43 -7.07
C GLY A 33 -8.79 -26.22 -6.52
N ARG A 34 -8.93 -26.06 -5.19
CA ARG A 34 -10.22 -25.82 -4.53
C ARG A 34 -10.78 -24.42 -4.79
N VAL A 35 -9.92 -23.40 -4.85
CA VAL A 35 -10.33 -22.03 -5.19
C VAL A 35 -10.84 -21.97 -6.64
N ILE A 36 -10.19 -22.63 -7.59
CA ILE A 36 -10.70 -22.72 -8.99
C ILE A 36 -12.09 -23.36 -9.02
N GLN A 37 -12.32 -24.41 -8.23
CA GLN A 37 -13.65 -25.03 -8.13
C GLN A 37 -14.69 -24.07 -7.56
N LEU A 38 -14.35 -23.31 -6.52
CA LEU A 38 -15.21 -22.28 -5.95
C LEU A 38 -15.57 -21.20 -6.98
N LEU A 39 -14.58 -20.68 -7.70
CA LEU A 39 -14.77 -19.67 -8.74
C LEU A 39 -15.67 -20.19 -9.88
N SER A 40 -15.46 -21.44 -10.31
CA SER A 40 -16.27 -22.07 -11.35
C SER A 40 -17.75 -22.26 -10.95
N ARG A 41 -18.02 -22.37 -9.64
CA ARG A 41 -19.38 -22.49 -9.09
C ARG A 41 -20.12 -21.15 -9.11
N HIS A 42 -19.46 -20.06 -8.75
CA HIS A 42 -20.10 -18.73 -8.70
C HIS A 42 -20.36 -18.13 -10.09
N ARG A 43 -19.58 -18.51 -11.12
CA ARG A 43 -19.70 -18.16 -12.56
C ARG A 43 -19.67 -16.67 -12.90
N VAL A 44 -20.36 -15.81 -12.17
CA VAL A 44 -20.51 -14.38 -12.43
C VAL A 44 -20.28 -13.59 -11.14
N VAL A 45 -19.48 -12.54 -11.22
CA VAL A 45 -19.23 -11.61 -10.11
C VAL A 45 -19.44 -10.16 -10.57
N PHE A 46 -19.86 -9.32 -9.64
CA PHE A 46 -20.08 -7.89 -9.85
C PHE A 46 -19.00 -7.07 -9.16
N GLY A 47 -17.91 -6.77 -9.88
CA GLY A 47 -16.79 -6.00 -9.35
C GLY A 47 -15.98 -6.76 -8.28
N ASP A 48 -15.30 -6.01 -7.42
CA ASP A 48 -14.48 -6.57 -6.34
C ASP A 48 -15.38 -7.26 -5.31
N TYR A 49 -15.01 -8.48 -4.92
CA TYR A 49 -15.79 -9.30 -4.00
C TYR A 49 -14.86 -10.12 -3.10
N ILE A 50 -15.25 -10.26 -1.84
CA ILE A 50 -14.48 -11.00 -0.83
C ILE A 50 -15.36 -12.11 -0.27
N TRP A 51 -14.95 -13.36 -0.52
CA TRP A 51 -15.49 -14.52 0.17
C TRP A 51 -14.76 -14.71 1.49
N LYS A 52 -15.53 -14.80 2.57
CA LYS A 52 -15.05 -15.17 3.92
C LYS A 52 -15.71 -16.44 4.45
N GLU A 53 -16.86 -16.80 3.89
CA GLU A 53 -17.61 -17.99 4.24
C GLU A 53 -17.56 -18.96 3.06
N PHE A 54 -17.27 -20.22 3.37
CA PHE A 54 -17.04 -21.25 2.37
C PHE A 54 -17.89 -22.49 2.69
N ASP A 55 -18.63 -22.98 1.69
CA ASP A 55 -19.35 -24.26 1.82
C ASP A 55 -18.40 -25.47 1.86
N ASP A 56 -17.19 -25.32 1.29
CA ASP A 56 -16.17 -26.37 1.29
C ASP A 56 -15.44 -26.38 2.63
N GLU A 57 -15.59 -27.46 3.40
CA GLU A 57 -14.92 -27.67 4.70
C GLU A 57 -13.39 -27.50 4.60
N PHE A 58 -12.78 -27.87 3.48
CA PHE A 58 -11.35 -27.70 3.27
C PHE A 58 -10.97 -26.22 3.18
N LEU A 59 -11.74 -25.42 2.44
CA LEU A 59 -11.50 -23.98 2.34
C LEU A 59 -11.79 -23.30 3.68
N ALA A 60 -12.92 -23.63 4.32
CA ALA A 60 -13.30 -23.07 5.63
C ALA A 60 -12.25 -23.31 6.72
N ARG A 61 -11.48 -24.41 6.63
CA ARG A 61 -10.43 -24.73 7.60
C ARG A 61 -9.06 -24.09 7.29
N ASN A 62 -8.78 -23.76 6.04
CA ASN A 62 -7.43 -23.40 5.60
C ASN A 62 -7.31 -21.99 5.01
N VAL A 63 -8.41 -21.43 4.51
CA VAL A 63 -8.47 -20.16 3.83
C VAL A 63 -9.29 -19.19 4.67
N ASP A 64 -8.70 -18.04 4.98
CA ASP A 64 -9.37 -16.96 5.70
C ASP A 64 -10.26 -16.14 4.76
N SER A 65 -9.72 -15.78 3.59
CA SER A 65 -10.48 -15.05 2.58
C SER A 65 -9.98 -15.27 1.16
N VAL A 66 -10.90 -15.24 0.22
CA VAL A 66 -10.62 -15.15 -1.22
C VAL A 66 -11.17 -13.82 -1.70
N SER A 67 -10.33 -13.01 -2.33
CA SER A 67 -10.71 -11.69 -2.83
C SER A 67 -10.45 -11.58 -4.33
N ILE A 68 -11.45 -11.09 -5.04
CA ILE A 68 -11.28 -10.50 -6.37
C ILE A 68 -10.94 -9.03 -6.16
N ILE A 69 -9.81 -8.61 -6.71
CA ILE A 69 -9.32 -7.24 -6.57
C ILE A 69 -8.98 -6.69 -7.95
N ASP A 70 -9.01 -5.36 -8.06
CA ASP A 70 -8.63 -4.60 -9.26
C ASP A 70 -9.62 -4.74 -10.43
N THR A 71 -10.86 -5.18 -10.19
CA THR A 71 -11.87 -5.26 -11.28
C THR A 71 -12.27 -3.89 -11.83
N ASP A 72 -12.26 -2.86 -10.98
CA ASP A 72 -12.52 -1.47 -11.39
C ASP A 72 -11.36 -0.89 -12.25
N LEU A 73 -10.19 -1.54 -12.31
CA LEU A 73 -9.04 -1.12 -13.14
C LEU A 73 -9.09 -1.65 -14.57
N ASN A 74 -9.63 -2.85 -14.75
CA ASN A 74 -9.69 -3.51 -16.05
C ASN A 74 -10.99 -3.23 -16.82
N ILE A 75 -12.06 -2.78 -16.15
CA ILE A 75 -13.36 -2.62 -16.80
C ILE A 75 -13.97 -1.26 -16.42
N LYS A 76 -14.10 -0.39 -17.42
CA LYS A 76 -14.72 0.94 -17.28
C LYS A 76 -16.20 0.88 -16.87
N ASP A 77 -16.83 -0.29 -16.94
CA ASP A 77 -18.21 -0.55 -16.54
C ASP A 77 -18.30 -1.81 -15.66
N ARG A 78 -19.09 -1.78 -14.57
CA ARG A 78 -19.44 -3.00 -13.82
C ARG A 78 -20.47 -3.81 -14.61
N GLN A 79 -20.03 -4.44 -15.69
CA GLN A 79 -20.77 -5.52 -16.34
C GLN A 79 -20.60 -6.81 -15.53
N PRO A 80 -21.57 -7.73 -15.56
CA PRO A 80 -21.39 -9.06 -14.96
C PRO A 80 -20.16 -9.73 -15.57
N ILE A 81 -19.15 -9.99 -14.73
CA ILE A 81 -17.89 -10.59 -15.16
C ILE A 81 -18.07 -12.11 -15.15
N ASP A 82 -18.11 -12.72 -16.33
CA ASP A 82 -18.11 -14.17 -16.48
C ASP A 82 -16.70 -14.71 -16.23
N LEU A 83 -16.49 -15.34 -15.07
CA LEU A 83 -15.17 -15.76 -14.59
C LEU A 83 -14.52 -16.82 -15.49
N ASN A 84 -15.30 -17.54 -16.31
CA ASN A 84 -14.78 -18.59 -17.18
C ASN A 84 -14.14 -18.07 -18.47
N LYS A 85 -14.28 -16.77 -18.78
CA LYS A 85 -13.76 -16.16 -20.02
C LYS A 85 -12.37 -15.55 -19.86
N TYR A 86 -11.89 -15.40 -18.63
CA TYR A 86 -10.65 -14.70 -18.30
C TYR A 86 -9.60 -15.68 -17.79
N ASN A 87 -8.32 -15.35 -18.01
CA ASN A 87 -7.23 -16.11 -17.41
C ASN A 87 -7.14 -15.78 -15.93
N LEU A 88 -7.06 -16.82 -15.09
CA LEU A 88 -7.08 -16.70 -13.64
C LEU A 88 -5.65 -16.64 -13.09
N SER A 89 -5.26 -15.51 -12.55
CA SER A 89 -4.01 -15.36 -11.77
C SER A 89 -4.34 -15.44 -10.29
N ILE A 90 -4.03 -16.58 -9.66
CA ILE A 90 -4.33 -16.85 -8.25
C ILE A 90 -3.04 -16.74 -7.42
N TYR A 91 -3.01 -15.73 -6.55
CA TYR A 91 -1.94 -15.44 -5.61
C TYR A 91 -2.33 -15.91 -4.22
N ILE A 92 -1.69 -16.97 -3.75
CA ILE A 92 -1.91 -17.51 -2.42
C ILE A 92 -0.83 -16.96 -1.51
N PHE A 93 -1.21 -16.43 -0.35
CA PHE A 93 -0.26 -15.91 0.61
C PHE A 93 -0.69 -16.22 2.05
N ARG A 94 0.25 -16.07 2.97
CA ARG A 94 0.05 -16.19 4.41
C ARG A 94 0.56 -14.91 5.06
N LEU A 95 -0.23 -14.39 5.99
CA LEU A 95 0.16 -13.22 6.76
C LEU A 95 1.15 -13.61 7.84
N ASN A 96 2.21 -12.83 7.99
CA ASN A 96 3.07 -12.87 9.16
C ASN A 96 2.49 -12.00 10.27
N GLU A 97 2.22 -12.60 11.43
CA GLU A 97 1.72 -11.90 12.63
C GLU A 97 2.85 -11.35 13.51
N GLU A 98 4.11 -11.63 13.17
CA GLU A 98 5.25 -11.01 13.81
C GLU A 98 5.30 -9.52 13.46
N GLY A 99 5.25 -8.67 14.49
CA GLY A 99 5.37 -7.22 14.35
C GLY A 99 6.77 -6.78 13.93
N PRO A 100 7.03 -5.46 13.84
CA PRO A 100 8.32 -4.95 13.40
C PRO A 100 9.45 -5.41 14.31
N SER A 101 10.44 -6.06 13.71
CA SER A 101 11.74 -6.23 14.35
C SER A 101 12.45 -4.86 14.35
N SER A 102 12.89 -4.40 15.52
CA SER A 102 13.69 -3.19 15.60
C SER A 102 15.15 -3.57 15.45
N GLU A 103 15.80 -3.08 14.39
CA GLU A 103 17.25 -3.21 14.29
C GLU A 103 17.91 -2.26 15.28
N ILE A 104 18.43 -2.85 16.36
CA ILE A 104 19.20 -2.13 17.37
C ILE A 104 20.64 -2.07 16.86
N LEU A 105 21.13 -0.87 16.58
CA LEU A 105 22.54 -0.65 16.36
C LEU A 105 23.23 -0.42 17.70
N GLU A 106 24.25 -1.23 17.98
CA GLU A 106 25.18 -0.94 19.08
C GLU A 106 25.96 0.34 18.75
N GLY A 107 25.67 1.41 19.50
CA GLY A 107 26.44 2.65 19.56
C GLY A 107 27.49 2.62 20.68
N GLU A 108 28.34 3.65 20.78
CA GLU A 108 29.40 3.67 21.81
C GLU A 108 28.84 3.92 23.22
N GLU A 109 27.69 4.60 23.34
CA GLU A 109 27.04 4.90 24.62
C GLU A 109 25.67 4.22 24.84
N GLU A 110 24.84 4.04 23.79
CA GLU A 110 23.52 3.39 23.89
C GLU A 110 23.15 2.55 22.64
N ASN A 111 22.41 1.47 22.88
CA ASN A 111 21.77 0.64 21.86
C ASN A 111 20.56 1.38 21.26
N MET A 112 20.62 1.75 19.98
CA MET A 112 19.58 2.58 19.36
C MET A 112 18.81 1.86 18.24
N PRO A 113 17.46 1.89 18.27
CA PRO A 113 16.65 1.41 17.16
C PRO A 113 16.82 2.37 15.97
N ALA A 114 17.41 1.86 14.89
CA ALA A 114 17.75 2.64 13.69
C ALA A 114 16.66 2.57 12.63
N ALA A 115 16.07 1.39 12.46
CA ALA A 115 15.07 1.08 11.46
C ALA A 115 14.09 0.05 12.00
N SER A 116 12.86 0.11 11.48
CA SER A 116 11.85 -0.92 11.71
C SER A 116 11.81 -1.85 10.51
N ASN A 117 11.84 -3.16 10.74
CA ASN A 117 11.83 -4.15 9.69
C ASN A 117 10.62 -5.10 9.81
N TRP A 118 9.85 -5.25 8.74
CA TRP A 118 8.71 -6.16 8.62
C TRP A 118 8.97 -7.23 7.57
N LEU A 119 8.58 -8.46 7.90
CA LEU A 119 8.46 -9.56 6.95
C LEU A 119 7.12 -9.46 6.22
N LEU A 120 7.16 -9.46 4.88
CA LEU A 120 5.99 -9.38 4.03
C LEU A 120 5.61 -10.76 3.46
N PRO A 121 4.32 -11.06 3.29
CA PRO A 121 3.15 -10.22 3.61
C PRO A 121 2.89 -10.11 5.13
N ALA A 122 2.78 -8.90 5.66
CA ALA A 122 2.57 -8.65 7.09
C ALA A 122 1.08 -8.54 7.44
N GLY A 123 0.67 -9.06 8.60
CA GLY A 123 -0.69 -8.93 9.14
C GLY A 123 -1.08 -7.48 9.38
N GLU A 124 -0.16 -6.65 9.86
CA GLU A 124 -0.36 -5.21 10.10
C GLU A 124 -0.78 -4.43 8.85
N PHE A 125 -0.39 -4.89 7.66
CA PHE A 125 -0.69 -4.23 6.38
C PHE A 125 -1.87 -4.87 5.64
N HIS A 126 -2.52 -5.89 6.23
CA HIS A 126 -3.66 -6.54 5.63
C HIS A 126 -4.86 -5.57 5.49
N GLY A 127 -5.42 -5.46 4.29
CA GLY A 127 -6.52 -4.52 3.99
C GLY A 127 -6.09 -3.06 3.80
N LEU A 128 -4.80 -2.74 3.99
CA LEU A 128 -4.31 -1.36 3.90
C LEU A 128 -4.45 -0.81 2.48
N TRP A 129 -4.19 -1.62 1.46
CA TRP A 129 -4.32 -1.24 0.04
C TRP A 129 -5.75 -0.84 -0.33
N GLU A 130 -6.74 -1.57 0.17
CA GLU A 130 -8.17 -1.37 -0.09
C GLU A 130 -8.69 -0.14 0.68
N SER A 131 -8.20 0.09 1.90
CA SER A 131 -8.58 1.23 2.74
C SER A 131 -8.18 2.59 2.14
N LEU A 132 -7.11 2.63 1.35
CA LEU A 132 -6.60 3.85 0.73
C LEU A 132 -7.40 4.20 -0.51
N VAL A 133 -8.11 5.32 -0.46
CA VAL A 133 -8.94 5.81 -1.57
C VAL A 133 -8.30 7.06 -2.18
N TYR A 134 -7.98 6.96 -3.47
CA TYR A 134 -7.48 8.07 -4.29
C TYR A 134 -8.39 8.24 -5.51
N ASP A 135 -8.53 9.48 -5.99
CA ASP A 135 -9.36 9.78 -7.17
C ASP A 135 -8.68 9.43 -8.49
N THR A 136 -7.35 9.52 -8.49
CA THR A 136 -6.51 9.15 -9.61
C THR A 136 -6.20 7.65 -9.56
N GLU A 137 -5.94 7.05 -10.72
CA GLU A 137 -5.46 5.66 -10.87
C GLU A 137 -4.02 5.48 -10.36
N VAL A 138 -3.62 6.25 -9.34
CA VAL A 138 -2.27 6.27 -8.79
C VAL A 138 -1.87 4.91 -8.26
N LYS A 139 -2.77 4.20 -7.58
CA LYS A 139 -2.49 2.85 -7.06
C LYS A 139 -2.09 1.91 -8.20
N SER A 140 -2.86 1.92 -9.28
CA SER A 140 -2.64 1.10 -10.48
C SER A 140 -1.36 1.47 -11.20
N GLN A 141 -1.17 2.76 -11.47
CA GLN A 141 0.02 3.27 -12.15
C GLN A 141 1.29 2.93 -11.37
N LEU A 142 1.27 3.08 -10.04
CA LEU A 142 2.40 2.70 -9.18
C LEU A 142 2.64 1.19 -9.21
N LEU A 143 1.58 0.38 -9.11
CA LEU A 143 1.69 -1.08 -9.12
C LEU A 143 2.24 -1.59 -10.46
N ASP A 144 1.69 -1.13 -11.58
CA ASP A 144 2.09 -1.51 -12.93
C ASP A 144 3.52 -1.08 -13.22
N TYR A 145 3.88 0.15 -12.83
CA TYR A 145 5.22 0.66 -13.01
C TYR A 145 6.24 -0.18 -12.24
N VAL A 146 6.02 -0.41 -10.93
CA VAL A 146 7.00 -1.13 -10.12
C VAL A 146 7.06 -2.60 -10.55
N SER A 147 5.93 -3.20 -10.94
CA SER A 147 5.91 -4.55 -11.50
C SER A 147 6.70 -4.64 -12.82
N THR A 148 6.52 -3.66 -13.72
CA THR A 148 7.27 -3.58 -14.99
C THR A 148 8.77 -3.38 -14.74
N THR A 149 9.09 -2.56 -13.75
CA THR A 149 10.46 -2.28 -13.32
C THR A 149 11.15 -3.55 -12.83
N LEU A 150 10.46 -4.37 -12.03
CA LEU A 150 10.95 -5.66 -11.57
C LEU A 150 11.05 -6.68 -12.72
N LEU A 151 10.12 -6.65 -13.67
CA LEU A 151 10.20 -7.47 -14.88
C LEU A 151 11.45 -7.12 -15.73
N PHE A 152 11.76 -5.83 -15.90
CA PHE A 152 12.99 -5.41 -16.59
C PHE A 152 14.25 -5.87 -15.86
N SER A 153 14.20 -5.87 -14.52
CA SER A 153 15.23 -6.43 -13.64
C SER A 153 15.51 -7.89 -13.96
N ASP A 154 14.46 -8.72 -13.98
CA ASP A 154 14.56 -10.16 -14.18
C ASP A 154 15.04 -10.51 -15.59
N ARG A 155 14.73 -9.66 -16.57
CA ARG A 155 15.19 -9.82 -17.96
C ARG A 155 16.59 -9.23 -18.20
N ASN A 156 17.27 -8.74 -17.17
CA ASN A 156 18.60 -8.12 -17.25
C ASN A 156 18.67 -7.03 -18.34
N VAL A 157 17.64 -6.19 -18.43
CA VAL A 157 17.63 -5.04 -19.34
C VAL A 157 18.78 -4.11 -18.98
N ASP A 158 19.59 -3.72 -19.98
CA ASP A 158 20.73 -2.83 -19.77
C ASP A 158 20.26 -1.44 -19.31
N SER A 159 20.61 -1.12 -18.06
CA SER A 159 20.25 0.14 -17.41
C SER A 159 20.95 1.36 -18.03
N ASN A 160 22.02 1.16 -18.81
CA ASN A 160 22.67 2.25 -19.55
C ASN A 160 21.89 2.67 -20.80
N LEU A 161 21.08 1.75 -21.35
CA LEU A 161 20.25 2.01 -22.53
C LEU A 161 18.84 2.43 -22.15
N ILE A 162 18.25 1.74 -21.17
CA ILE A 162 16.94 2.06 -20.62
C ILE A 162 17.14 2.47 -19.18
N ALA A 163 17.06 3.76 -18.90
CA ALA A 163 17.28 4.29 -17.56
C ALA A 163 16.06 4.00 -16.68
N TRP A 164 16.29 3.26 -15.60
CA TRP A 164 15.36 3.08 -14.48
C TRP A 164 16.19 2.83 -13.21
N ASN A 165 15.88 3.60 -12.17
CA ASN A 165 16.61 3.73 -10.91
C ASN A 165 15.97 3.01 -9.73
N ARG A 166 14.81 2.35 -9.90
CA ARG A 166 14.09 1.59 -8.84
C ARG A 166 13.67 2.45 -7.65
N VAL A 167 13.54 3.77 -7.85
CA VAL A 167 13.24 4.73 -6.80
C VAL A 167 11.89 5.39 -7.09
N VAL A 168 10.98 5.28 -6.14
CA VAL A 168 9.66 5.90 -6.16
C VAL A 168 9.63 7.04 -5.16
N LEU A 169 9.20 8.22 -5.58
CA LEU A 169 9.01 9.38 -4.72
C LEU A 169 7.53 9.78 -4.68
N LEU A 170 6.92 9.66 -3.51
CA LEU A 170 5.58 10.16 -3.23
C LEU A 170 5.69 11.49 -2.50
N HIS A 171 5.06 12.56 -3.00
CA HIS A 171 5.11 13.87 -2.36
C HIS A 171 3.74 14.52 -2.26
N GLY A 172 3.49 15.31 -1.23
CA GLY A 172 2.16 15.87 -0.99
C GLY A 172 1.97 16.36 0.45
N PRO A 173 0.87 17.07 0.76
CA PRO A 173 0.59 17.52 2.12
C PRO A 173 0.64 16.39 3.17
N PRO A 174 0.96 16.67 4.44
CA PRO A 174 0.91 15.66 5.50
C PRO A 174 -0.51 15.10 5.67
N GLY A 175 -0.62 13.84 6.10
CA GLY A 175 -1.91 13.19 6.33
C GLY A 175 -2.63 12.66 5.08
N THR A 176 -2.01 12.69 3.90
CA THR A 176 -2.59 12.13 2.65
C THR A 176 -2.30 10.63 2.43
N GLY A 177 -1.75 9.94 3.43
CA GLY A 177 -1.53 8.49 3.40
C GLY A 177 -0.31 8.03 2.59
N LYS A 178 0.69 8.89 2.32
CA LYS A 178 1.90 8.56 1.53
C LYS A 178 2.66 7.34 2.10
N THR A 179 2.97 7.36 3.39
CA THR A 179 3.67 6.27 4.08
C THR A 179 2.85 4.99 4.06
N SER A 180 1.55 5.09 4.31
CA SER A 180 0.60 3.97 4.21
C SER A 180 0.54 3.40 2.78
N LEU A 181 0.57 4.24 1.76
CA LEU A 181 0.58 3.80 0.36
C LEU A 181 1.87 3.06 0.01
N CYS A 182 3.03 3.49 0.51
CA CYS A 182 4.29 2.74 0.35
C CYS A 182 4.19 1.34 0.99
N LYS A 183 3.70 1.25 2.24
CA LYS A 183 3.51 -0.02 2.96
C LYS A 183 2.53 -0.94 2.24
N ALA A 184 1.41 -0.39 1.78
CA ALA A 184 0.41 -1.11 1.01
C ALA A 184 0.94 -1.58 -0.35
N LEU A 185 1.72 -0.75 -1.05
CA LEU A 185 2.35 -1.11 -2.32
C LEU A 185 3.36 -2.26 -2.15
N ALA A 186 4.19 -2.20 -1.10
CA ALA A 186 5.14 -3.26 -0.77
C ALA A 186 4.43 -4.60 -0.48
N GLN A 187 3.36 -4.56 0.33
CA GLN A 187 2.49 -5.71 0.59
C GLN A 187 1.92 -6.28 -0.72
N LYS A 188 1.34 -5.42 -1.56
CA LYS A 188 0.69 -5.82 -2.81
C LYS A 188 1.67 -6.46 -3.79
N LEU A 189 2.83 -5.85 -3.98
CA LEU A 189 3.88 -6.38 -4.85
C LEU A 189 4.42 -7.73 -4.36
N THR A 190 4.60 -7.90 -3.04
CA THR A 190 5.03 -9.18 -2.47
C THR A 190 4.03 -10.29 -2.76
N ILE A 191 2.72 -10.00 -2.68
CA ILE A 191 1.68 -10.97 -3.01
C ILE A 191 1.65 -11.28 -4.51
N ARG A 192 1.78 -10.25 -5.37
CA ARG A 192 1.71 -10.38 -6.84
C ARG A 192 2.92 -11.07 -7.46
N LEU A 193 4.06 -11.02 -6.78
CA LEU A 193 5.32 -11.62 -7.23
C LEU A 193 5.69 -12.84 -6.40
N SER A 194 4.72 -13.51 -5.79
CA SER A 194 4.93 -14.73 -4.98
C SER A 194 5.45 -15.92 -5.78
N ASP A 195 5.27 -15.90 -7.11
CA ASP A 195 5.87 -16.84 -8.05
C ASP A 195 7.38 -16.62 -8.21
N ARG A 196 7.83 -15.37 -8.04
CA ARG A 196 9.22 -14.96 -8.23
C ARG A 196 10.02 -14.88 -6.93
N TYR A 197 9.41 -14.36 -5.88
CA TYR A 197 10.00 -14.15 -4.55
C TYR A 197 9.18 -14.91 -3.52
N ARG A 198 9.87 -15.59 -2.60
CA ARG A 198 9.21 -16.41 -1.57
C ARG A 198 8.57 -15.56 -0.48
N TYR A 199 9.14 -14.39 -0.20
CA TYR A 199 8.68 -13.44 0.81
C TYR A 199 9.26 -12.04 0.49
N GLY A 200 8.83 -11.03 1.23
CA GLY A 200 9.39 -9.68 1.16
C GLY A 200 9.93 -9.18 2.49
N GLN A 201 10.74 -8.14 2.44
CA GLN A 201 11.25 -7.40 3.60
C GLN A 201 10.92 -5.92 3.40
N LEU A 202 10.36 -5.25 4.39
CA LEU A 202 10.19 -3.81 4.39
C LEU A 202 11.03 -3.20 5.51
N ILE A 203 12.02 -2.40 5.14
CA ILE A 203 12.82 -1.62 6.07
C ILE A 203 12.33 -0.16 6.03
N GLU A 204 11.72 0.32 7.11
CA GLU A 204 11.33 1.71 7.28
C GLU A 204 12.40 2.48 8.05
N ILE A 205 12.89 3.54 7.42
CA ILE A 205 13.87 4.46 7.93
C ILE A 205 13.17 5.81 8.10
N ASN A 206 12.90 6.20 9.34
CA ASN A 206 12.35 7.52 9.65
C ASN A 206 13.49 8.55 9.67
N SER A 207 13.47 9.48 8.71
CA SER A 207 14.54 10.46 8.55
C SER A 207 14.65 11.48 9.70
N HIS A 208 13.55 11.85 10.36
CA HIS A 208 13.58 12.72 11.55
C HIS A 208 14.34 12.06 12.72
N SER A 209 14.15 10.76 12.91
CA SER A 209 14.87 9.98 13.93
C SER A 209 16.35 9.82 13.57
N LEU A 210 16.68 9.70 12.29
CA LEU A 210 18.08 9.67 11.83
C LEU A 210 18.81 10.98 12.16
N PHE A 211 18.22 12.16 11.96
CA PHE A 211 18.95 13.41 12.26
C PHE A 211 19.01 13.75 13.73
N SER A 212 17.91 13.62 14.46
CA SER A 212 17.86 14.02 15.86
C SER A 212 18.79 13.19 16.75
N LYS A 213 18.95 11.89 16.45
CA LYS A 213 19.73 10.96 17.28
C LYS A 213 21.18 10.75 16.82
N TRP A 214 21.53 11.10 15.58
CA TRP A 214 22.82 10.71 14.95
C TRP A 214 23.71 11.90 14.64
N PHE A 215 23.31 13.08 15.13
CA PHE A 215 24.07 14.32 15.02
C PHE A 215 25.38 14.28 15.81
N SER A 216 25.50 13.41 16.84
CA SER A 216 26.71 13.26 17.66
C SER A 216 27.68 12.16 17.19
N GLU A 217 27.20 11.06 16.57
CA GLU A 217 28.00 9.83 16.35
C GLU A 217 28.32 9.45 14.89
N SER A 218 28.15 10.36 13.91
CA SER A 218 28.77 10.29 12.56
C SER A 218 28.25 9.20 11.58
N GLY A 219 28.50 9.39 10.27
CA GLY A 219 28.04 8.52 9.16
C GLY A 219 28.49 7.05 9.21
N LYS A 220 29.26 6.63 10.22
CA LYS A 220 29.59 5.21 10.49
C LYS A 220 28.33 4.40 10.78
N LEU A 221 27.44 4.91 11.62
CA LEU A 221 26.20 4.23 11.94
C LEU A 221 25.32 4.07 10.69
N VAL A 222 25.27 5.10 9.82
CA VAL A 222 24.55 5.01 8.53
C VAL A 222 25.13 3.87 7.70
N THR A 223 26.45 3.77 7.65
CA THR A 223 27.14 2.70 6.93
C THR A 223 26.83 1.32 7.53
N LYS A 224 26.75 1.19 8.86
CA LYS A 224 26.38 -0.05 9.58
C LYS A 224 24.93 -0.45 9.28
N MET A 225 23.98 0.49 9.36
CA MET A 225 22.58 0.26 8.99
C MET A 225 22.44 -0.25 7.55
N PHE A 226 23.06 0.44 6.59
CA PHE A 226 23.00 -0.01 5.18
C PHE A 226 23.80 -1.28 4.92
N GLN A 227 24.74 -1.67 5.81
CA GLN A 227 25.36 -2.99 5.76
C GLN A 227 24.35 -4.07 6.13
N THR A 228 23.57 -3.90 7.20
CA THR A 228 22.51 -4.84 7.54
C THR A 228 21.48 -4.97 6.42
N ILE A 229 21.08 -3.84 5.81
CA ILE A 229 20.20 -3.85 4.64
C ILE A 229 20.82 -4.64 3.49
N ARG A 230 22.12 -4.48 3.22
CA ARG A 230 22.82 -5.28 2.19
C ARG A 230 22.83 -6.77 2.52
N ASP A 231 22.97 -7.13 3.78
CA ASP A 231 22.94 -8.53 4.21
C ASP A 231 21.56 -9.16 3.94
N LEU A 232 20.47 -8.39 4.18
CA LEU A 232 19.10 -8.78 3.81
C LEU A 232 18.92 -8.87 2.28
N ILE A 233 19.46 -7.92 1.52
CA ILE A 233 19.43 -7.92 0.04
C ILE A 233 20.13 -9.14 -0.54
N GLY A 234 21.14 -9.68 0.16
CA GLY A 234 21.87 -10.87 -0.24
C GLY A 234 20.98 -12.11 -0.45
N ASP A 235 19.80 -12.16 0.18
CA ASP A 235 18.81 -13.19 -0.12
C ASP A 235 18.05 -12.87 -1.41
N THR A 236 18.48 -13.51 -2.50
CA THR A 236 17.84 -13.39 -3.82
C THR A 236 16.40 -13.93 -3.88
N GLN A 237 15.94 -14.68 -2.87
CA GLN A 237 14.56 -15.17 -2.78
C GLN A 237 13.63 -14.14 -2.12
N ALA A 238 14.18 -13.06 -1.57
CA ALA A 238 13.43 -11.99 -0.92
C ALA A 238 13.35 -10.74 -1.80
N LEU A 239 12.18 -10.12 -1.85
CA LEU A 239 11.99 -8.77 -2.40
C LEU A 239 12.16 -7.73 -1.28
N VAL A 240 13.14 -6.85 -1.40
CA VAL A 240 13.50 -5.88 -0.36
C VAL A 240 12.98 -4.48 -0.71
N PHE A 241 12.15 -3.93 0.17
CA PHE A 241 11.66 -2.57 0.12
C PHE A 241 12.38 -1.72 1.15
N VAL A 242 13.01 -0.63 0.70
CA VAL A 242 13.61 0.37 1.60
C VAL A 242 12.76 1.62 1.55
N LEU A 243 11.97 1.85 2.60
CA LEU A 243 11.13 3.03 2.78
C LEU A 243 11.87 4.10 3.56
N ILE A 244 12.13 5.24 2.93
CA ILE A 244 12.70 6.43 3.57
C ILE A 244 11.61 7.48 3.71
N ASP A 245 11.10 7.64 4.93
CA ASP A 245 9.98 8.53 5.22
C ASP A 245 10.47 9.95 5.52
N GLU A 246 9.71 10.97 5.09
CA GLU A 246 9.94 12.39 5.38
C GLU A 246 11.28 12.96 4.85
N VAL A 247 11.65 12.63 3.60
CA VAL A 247 12.96 13.01 3.02
C VAL A 247 13.21 14.52 2.96
N GLU A 248 12.19 15.35 3.17
CA GLU A 248 12.36 16.80 3.38
C GLU A 248 13.28 17.14 4.56
N SER A 249 13.34 16.30 5.60
CA SER A 249 14.20 16.54 6.76
C SER A 249 15.69 16.47 6.36
N LEU A 250 16.05 15.53 5.47
CA LEU A 250 17.37 15.41 4.85
C LEU A 250 17.71 16.66 4.03
N THR A 251 16.72 17.20 3.33
CA THR A 251 16.85 18.40 2.50
C THR A 251 17.07 19.65 3.35
N ALA A 252 16.29 19.80 4.44
CA ALA A 252 16.35 20.94 5.34
C ALA A 252 17.72 21.04 6.02
N ALA A 253 18.22 19.91 6.55
CA ALA A 253 19.55 19.83 7.16
C ALA A 253 20.66 20.23 6.17
N ARG A 254 20.58 19.74 4.92
CA ARG A 254 21.54 20.10 3.86
C ARG A 254 21.54 21.60 3.53
N ASN A 255 20.36 22.23 3.52
CA ASN A 255 20.22 23.67 3.25
C ASN A 255 20.65 24.53 4.44
N ALA A 256 20.35 24.12 5.67
CA ALA A 256 20.75 24.82 6.89
C ALA A 256 22.27 24.85 7.08
N SER A 257 22.97 23.75 6.79
CA SER A 257 24.44 23.73 6.81
C SER A 257 25.06 24.63 5.72
N ARG A 258 24.45 24.72 4.52
CA ARG A 258 24.91 25.63 3.45
C ARG A 258 24.76 27.11 3.84
N GLY A 259 23.77 27.42 4.68
CA GLY A 259 23.56 28.75 5.25
C GLY A 259 24.45 29.08 6.46
N GLY A 260 25.30 28.16 6.91
CA GLY A 260 26.21 28.35 8.05
C GLY A 260 25.56 28.25 9.42
N THR A 261 24.28 27.87 9.50
CA THR A 261 23.51 27.76 10.76
C THR A 261 23.59 26.39 11.41
N GLU A 262 24.00 25.35 10.68
CA GLU A 262 24.22 23.99 11.20
C GLU A 262 25.64 23.49 10.87
N PRO A 263 26.23 22.59 11.70
CA PRO A 263 27.55 22.00 11.47
C PRO A 263 27.63 21.26 10.13
N SER A 264 28.85 21.17 9.58
CA SER A 264 29.14 20.44 8.34
C SER A 264 28.82 18.93 8.37
N ASP A 265 28.56 18.38 9.55
CA ASP A 265 28.35 16.95 9.75
C ASP A 265 26.97 16.47 9.26
N ALA A 266 25.95 17.33 9.31
CA ALA A 266 24.63 17.01 8.76
C ALA A 266 24.69 16.77 7.24
N ILE A 267 25.47 17.58 6.50
CA ILE A 267 25.72 17.36 5.06
C ILE A 267 26.42 16.02 4.81
N ARG A 268 27.37 15.63 5.66
CA ARG A 268 28.09 14.35 5.53
C ARG A 268 27.15 13.16 5.69
N VAL A 269 26.24 13.22 6.66
CA VAL A 269 25.20 12.20 6.88
C VAL A 269 24.27 12.09 5.66
N VAL A 270 23.76 13.22 5.15
CA VAL A 270 22.90 13.24 3.94
C VAL A 270 23.62 12.60 2.75
N ASN A 271 24.86 13.00 2.49
CA ASN A 271 25.64 12.47 1.38
C ASN A 271 25.95 10.97 1.56
N ALA A 272 26.18 10.52 2.79
CA ALA A 272 26.36 9.10 3.08
C ALA A 272 25.08 8.32 2.74
N VAL A 273 23.90 8.78 3.20
CA VAL A 273 22.60 8.14 2.87
C VAL A 273 22.38 8.08 1.35
N LEU A 274 22.56 9.20 0.64
CA LEU A 274 22.41 9.24 -0.82
C LEU A 274 23.37 8.28 -1.53
N THR A 275 24.61 8.18 -1.06
CA THR A 275 25.61 7.25 -1.61
C THR A 275 25.18 5.80 -1.39
N GLN A 276 24.64 5.48 -0.21
CA GLN A 276 24.17 4.13 0.10
C GLN A 276 22.94 3.76 -0.74
N ILE A 277 21.99 4.68 -0.95
CA ILE A 277 20.85 4.53 -1.88
C ILE A 277 21.35 4.17 -3.29
N ASP A 278 22.35 4.89 -3.80
CA ASP A 278 22.92 4.64 -5.13
C ASP A 278 23.63 3.29 -5.26
N GLN A 279 24.06 2.68 -4.14
CA GLN A 279 24.64 1.35 -4.10
C GLN A 279 23.54 0.27 -4.08
N ILE A 280 22.57 0.39 -3.17
CA ILE A 280 21.52 -0.63 -3.00
C ILE A 280 20.53 -0.66 -4.17
N LYS A 281 20.29 0.46 -4.86
CA LYS A 281 19.38 0.50 -6.01
C LYS A 281 19.85 -0.35 -7.20
N ARG A 282 21.11 -0.79 -7.21
CA ARG A 282 21.68 -1.63 -8.29
C ARG A 282 21.25 -3.08 -8.20
N TYR A 283 20.80 -3.54 -7.03
CA TYR A 283 20.37 -4.91 -6.82
C TYR A 283 18.98 -5.17 -7.43
N PRO A 284 18.79 -6.31 -8.11
CA PRO A 284 17.59 -6.57 -8.89
C PRO A 284 16.32 -6.79 -8.07
N ASN A 285 16.48 -7.17 -6.81
CA ASN A 285 15.43 -7.44 -5.83
C ASN A 285 15.20 -6.28 -4.84
N VAL A 286 15.60 -5.05 -5.20
CA VAL A 286 15.46 -3.87 -4.35
C VAL A 286 14.52 -2.84 -4.96
N VAL A 287 13.57 -2.35 -4.17
CA VAL A 287 12.73 -1.20 -4.50
C VAL A 287 12.88 -0.15 -3.40
N ILE A 288 13.18 1.09 -3.79
CA ILE A 288 13.34 2.20 -2.85
C ILE A 288 12.08 3.07 -2.92
N LEU A 289 11.42 3.23 -1.77
CA LEU A 289 10.22 4.03 -1.62
C LEU A 289 10.58 5.25 -0.79
N THR A 290 10.20 6.44 -1.23
CA THR A 290 10.50 7.69 -0.54
C THR A 290 9.25 8.54 -0.43
N THR A 291 9.08 9.20 0.72
CA THR A 291 7.95 10.11 0.92
C THR A 291 8.45 11.51 1.24
N SER A 292 7.70 12.55 0.81
CA SER A 292 7.93 13.91 1.27
C SER A 292 6.65 14.69 1.56
N ASN A 293 6.62 15.44 2.66
CA ASN A 293 5.51 16.34 2.97
C ASN A 293 5.58 17.70 2.24
N ILE A 294 6.69 18.00 1.56
CA ILE A 294 6.87 19.26 0.84
C ILE A 294 6.43 19.10 -0.61
N THR A 295 5.53 19.98 -1.06
CA THR A 295 4.98 19.97 -2.42
C THR A 295 5.84 20.70 -3.45
N GLU A 296 6.61 21.72 -3.04
CA GLU A 296 7.33 22.61 -3.97
C GLU A 296 8.87 22.52 -3.90
N LYS A 297 9.45 22.31 -2.72
CA LYS A 297 10.92 22.30 -2.48
C LYS A 297 11.42 20.94 -2.05
N ILE A 298 11.37 19.95 -2.95
CA ILE A 298 12.02 18.66 -2.74
C ILE A 298 13.50 18.78 -3.14
N ASP A 299 14.42 18.12 -2.43
CA ASP A 299 15.84 18.09 -2.84
C ASP A 299 15.98 17.51 -4.24
N VAL A 300 16.67 18.26 -5.10
CA VAL A 300 17.07 17.84 -6.45
C VAL A 300 17.76 16.47 -6.42
N ALA A 301 18.51 16.13 -5.37
CA ALA A 301 19.17 14.84 -5.23
C ALA A 301 18.20 13.63 -5.19
N PHE A 302 17.03 13.77 -4.55
CA PHE A 302 16.01 12.71 -4.56
C PHE A 302 15.20 12.73 -5.84
N VAL A 303 14.88 13.94 -6.34
CA VAL A 303 14.15 14.13 -7.59
C VAL A 303 14.91 13.55 -8.78
N ASP A 304 16.22 13.74 -8.89
CA ASP A 304 17.01 13.21 -10.01
C ASP A 304 17.19 11.70 -9.97
N ARG A 305 17.03 11.08 -8.78
CA ARG A 305 17.15 9.63 -8.59
C ARG A 305 15.83 8.90 -8.75
N ALA A 306 14.70 9.59 -8.58
CA ALA A 306 13.38 8.98 -8.64
C ALA A 306 12.88 8.87 -10.08
N ASP A 307 12.51 7.66 -10.48
CA ASP A 307 11.90 7.44 -11.79
C ASP A 307 10.43 7.84 -11.78
N ILE A 308 9.73 7.56 -10.68
CA ILE A 308 8.37 8.02 -10.44
C ILE A 308 8.38 9.15 -9.44
N LYS A 309 7.72 10.24 -9.83
CA LYS A 309 7.37 11.35 -8.95
C LYS A 309 5.86 11.46 -8.93
N GLN A 310 5.26 10.98 -7.86
CA GLN A 310 3.81 10.97 -7.74
C GLN A 310 3.38 11.97 -6.68
N TYR A 311 2.61 12.97 -7.12
CA TYR A 311 1.92 13.87 -6.22
C TYR A 311 0.70 13.19 -5.62
N ILE A 312 0.58 13.21 -4.28
CA ILE A 312 -0.57 12.72 -3.52
C ILE A 312 -1.22 13.92 -2.84
N GLY A 313 -2.25 14.46 -3.51
CA GLY A 313 -3.04 15.57 -3.01
C GLY A 313 -4.07 15.17 -1.94
N PRO A 314 -4.78 16.16 -1.36
CA PRO A 314 -5.95 15.88 -0.55
C PRO A 314 -7.02 15.15 -1.38
N PRO A 315 -7.83 14.27 -0.77
CA PRO A 315 -8.87 13.53 -1.47
C PRO A 315 -9.97 14.47 -1.99
N SER A 316 -10.54 14.17 -3.15
CA SER A 316 -11.72 14.86 -3.67
C SER A 316 -12.96 14.51 -2.86
N ALA A 317 -14.06 15.25 -3.07
CA ALA A 317 -15.35 14.91 -2.48
C ALA A 317 -15.81 13.47 -2.78
N ALA A 318 -15.44 12.91 -3.93
CA ALA A 318 -15.78 11.54 -4.30
C ALA A 318 -14.99 10.51 -3.47
N ALA A 319 -13.68 10.73 -3.29
CA ALA A 319 -12.85 9.92 -2.40
C ALA A 319 -13.28 10.07 -0.94
N ILE A 320 -13.54 11.29 -0.47
CA ILE A 320 -14.05 11.56 0.90
C ILE A 320 -15.37 10.81 1.14
N PHE A 321 -16.29 10.83 0.18
CA PHE A 321 -17.54 10.07 0.27
C PHE A 321 -17.29 8.57 0.44
N LYS A 322 -16.40 7.99 -0.36
CA LYS A 322 -16.04 6.57 -0.27
C LYS A 322 -15.39 6.23 1.08
N ILE A 323 -14.52 7.11 1.60
CA ILE A 323 -13.90 6.95 2.92
C ILE A 323 -14.97 6.96 4.01
N TYR A 324 -15.91 7.91 3.98
CA TYR A 324 -16.97 7.92 4.99
C TYR A 324 -17.92 6.73 4.87
N LEU A 325 -18.22 6.30 3.64
CA LEU A 325 -19.04 5.12 3.39
C LEU A 325 -18.40 3.88 4.03
N SER A 326 -17.10 3.64 3.82
CA SER A 326 -16.41 2.50 4.41
C SER A 326 -16.34 2.57 5.93
N CYS A 327 -16.13 3.76 6.50
CA CYS A 327 -16.20 3.95 7.96
C CYS A 327 -17.59 3.62 8.52
N LEU A 328 -18.67 4.08 7.88
CA LEU A 328 -20.03 3.83 8.33
C LEU A 328 -20.39 2.34 8.22
N GLU A 329 -19.98 1.68 7.14
CA GLU A 329 -20.16 0.24 6.97
C GLU A 329 -19.45 -0.57 8.06
N GLU A 330 -18.21 -0.20 8.42
CA GLU A 330 -17.48 -0.86 9.51
C GLU A 330 -18.17 -0.64 10.86
N LEU A 331 -18.64 0.59 11.15
CA LEU A 331 -19.37 0.88 12.38
C LEU A 331 -20.72 0.14 12.47
N MET A 332 -21.41 -0.07 11.34
CA MET A 332 -22.62 -0.91 11.28
C MET A 332 -22.29 -2.38 11.48
N LYS A 333 -21.20 -2.87 10.87
CA LYS A 333 -20.71 -4.24 11.03
C LYS A 333 -20.35 -4.54 12.48
N CYS A 334 -19.73 -3.58 13.17
CA CYS A 334 -19.42 -3.64 14.60
C CYS A 334 -20.64 -3.39 15.51
N GLN A 335 -21.84 -3.23 14.95
CA GLN A 335 -23.09 -2.99 15.68
C GLN A 335 -23.10 -1.73 16.56
N ILE A 336 -22.18 -0.79 16.30
CA ILE A 336 -22.18 0.54 16.95
C ILE A 336 -23.32 1.37 16.35
N ILE A 337 -23.51 1.30 15.03
CA ILE A 337 -24.64 1.88 14.32
C ILE A 337 -25.71 0.81 14.14
N TYR A 338 -26.86 1.00 14.79
CA TYR A 338 -28.00 0.09 14.70
C TYR A 338 -29.32 0.87 14.58
N PRO A 339 -30.28 0.43 13.74
CA PRO A 339 -30.20 -0.71 12.82
C PRO A 339 -29.32 -0.41 11.59
N ARG A 340 -28.81 -1.45 10.93
CA ARG A 340 -28.02 -1.32 9.69
C ARG A 340 -28.83 -0.54 8.66
N GLN A 341 -28.29 0.60 8.24
CA GLN A 341 -28.91 1.45 7.22
C GLN A 341 -28.40 1.04 5.84
N GLN A 342 -29.27 1.13 4.84
CA GLN A 342 -28.85 0.98 3.45
C GLN A 342 -28.19 2.28 2.98
N LEU A 343 -26.92 2.21 2.61
CA LEU A 343 -26.18 3.30 1.99
C LEU A 343 -25.88 2.93 0.55
N LEU A 344 -26.03 3.90 -0.35
CA LEU A 344 -25.81 3.77 -1.77
C LEU A 344 -24.46 4.39 -2.13
N SER A 345 -23.73 3.73 -3.02
CA SER A 345 -22.54 4.27 -3.68
C SER A 345 -22.86 5.49 -4.54
N LEU A 346 -21.84 6.30 -4.86
CA LEU A 346 -22.00 7.46 -5.76
C LEU A 346 -22.56 7.06 -7.13
N ARG A 347 -22.21 5.87 -7.64
CA ARG A 347 -22.73 5.35 -8.91
C ARG A 347 -24.21 5.01 -8.80
N GLU A 348 -24.64 4.34 -7.74
CA GLU A 348 -26.07 4.05 -7.51
C GLU A 348 -26.89 5.34 -7.35
N LEU A 349 -26.35 6.33 -6.64
CA LEU A 349 -26.93 7.67 -6.57
C LEU A 349 -27.04 8.34 -7.94
N GLN A 350 -26.05 8.18 -8.81
CA GLN A 350 -26.09 8.70 -10.17
C GLN A 350 -27.14 7.98 -11.03
N MET A 351 -27.28 6.65 -10.90
CA MET A 351 -28.26 5.85 -11.63
C MET A 351 -29.70 6.23 -11.30
N ILE A 352 -29.98 6.59 -10.04
CA ILE A 352 -31.29 7.10 -9.60
C ILE A 352 -31.47 8.60 -9.85
N GLY A 353 -30.54 9.26 -10.57
CA GLY A 353 -30.61 10.68 -10.90
C GLY A 353 -30.49 11.61 -9.69
N TYR A 354 -29.87 11.16 -8.60
CA TYR A 354 -29.78 11.88 -7.32
C TYR A 354 -31.14 12.28 -6.73
N MET A 355 -32.21 11.54 -7.05
CA MET A 355 -33.52 11.80 -6.46
C MET A 355 -33.54 11.45 -4.97
N GLU A 356 -34.16 12.32 -4.17
CA GLU A 356 -34.29 12.14 -2.72
C GLU A 356 -35.53 11.30 -2.38
N ASN A 357 -35.28 10.06 -1.96
CA ASN A 357 -36.28 9.08 -1.51
C ASN A 357 -35.78 8.47 -0.19
N ASP A 358 -36.60 7.66 0.48
CA ASP A 358 -36.25 7.05 1.78
C ASP A 358 -34.93 6.26 1.76
N VAL A 359 -34.60 5.62 0.63
CA VAL A 359 -33.37 4.82 0.44
C VAL A 359 -32.15 5.69 0.13
N SER A 360 -32.32 6.80 -0.59
CA SER A 360 -31.21 7.65 -1.03
C SER A 360 -30.91 8.80 -0.08
N ARG A 361 -31.84 9.18 0.80
CA ARG A 361 -31.74 10.34 1.70
C ARG A 361 -30.43 10.37 2.50
N LEU A 362 -30.09 9.26 3.17
CA LEU A 362 -28.86 9.17 3.98
C LEU A 362 -27.60 9.29 3.13
N SER A 363 -27.63 8.69 1.94
CA SER A 363 -26.52 8.68 0.99
C SER A 363 -26.32 10.07 0.35
N LEU A 364 -27.39 10.81 0.08
CA LEU A 364 -27.34 12.19 -0.38
C LEU A 364 -26.86 13.14 0.72
N ALA A 365 -27.30 12.93 1.98
CA ALA A 365 -26.79 13.68 3.13
C ALA A 365 -25.27 13.47 3.29
N LEU A 366 -24.81 12.22 3.19
CA LEU A 366 -23.39 11.88 3.22
C LEU A 366 -22.61 12.56 2.09
N LYS A 367 -23.15 12.57 0.85
CA LYS A 367 -22.57 13.28 -0.29
C LYS A 367 -22.43 14.78 -0.02
N ASN A 368 -23.45 15.42 0.55
CA ASN A 368 -23.43 16.84 0.88
C ASN A 368 -22.38 17.17 1.95
N ILE A 369 -22.17 16.25 2.91
CA ILE A 369 -21.13 16.37 3.92
C ILE A 369 -19.74 16.21 3.31
N ALA A 370 -19.56 15.27 2.38
CA ALA A 370 -18.28 15.02 1.71
C ALA A 370 -17.77 16.22 0.88
N ILE A 371 -18.66 17.14 0.48
CA ILE A 371 -18.29 18.40 -0.20
C ILE A 371 -17.74 19.44 0.79
N ARG A 372 -18.00 19.29 2.10
CA ARG A 372 -17.56 20.23 3.13
C ARG A 372 -16.28 19.70 3.80
N PRO A 373 -15.13 20.37 3.65
CA PRO A 373 -13.81 19.79 3.98
C PRO A 373 -13.48 19.65 5.48
N ILE A 374 -14.46 19.78 6.39
CA ILE A 374 -14.19 19.87 7.84
C ILE A 374 -15.30 19.16 8.61
N VAL A 375 -15.31 17.83 8.61
CA VAL A 375 -16.21 17.08 9.48
C VAL A 375 -15.46 15.82 9.93
N SER A 376 -15.09 15.75 11.22
CA SER A 376 -14.57 14.51 11.82
C SER A 376 -15.60 13.39 11.63
N VAL A 377 -15.18 12.11 11.63
CA VAL A 377 -16.11 10.97 11.54
C VAL A 377 -17.24 11.11 12.57
N LEU A 378 -16.94 11.64 13.76
CA LEU A 378 -17.94 11.96 14.79
C LEU A 378 -18.99 12.98 14.35
N ALA A 379 -18.58 14.02 13.63
CA ALA A 379 -19.49 15.03 13.11
C ALA A 379 -20.25 14.53 11.87
N VAL A 380 -19.69 13.57 11.10
CA VAL A 380 -20.40 12.85 10.05
C VAL A 380 -21.47 11.95 10.67
N LEU A 381 -21.16 11.21 11.73
CA LEU A 381 -22.11 10.39 12.48
C LEU A 381 -23.28 11.22 13.03
N ARG A 382 -22.98 12.38 13.62
CA ARG A 382 -24.00 13.31 14.11
C ARG A 382 -24.87 13.86 12.98
N ALA A 383 -24.27 14.20 11.84
CA ALA A 383 -24.97 14.83 10.73
C ALA A 383 -25.79 13.84 9.88
N VAL A 384 -25.32 12.60 9.68
CA VAL A 384 -25.98 11.61 8.81
C VAL A 384 -27.05 10.82 9.56
N LEU A 385 -26.79 10.45 10.81
CA LEU A 385 -27.62 9.48 11.54
C LEU A 385 -28.38 10.08 12.71
N SER A 386 -28.29 11.40 12.92
CA SER A 386 -28.88 12.09 14.08
C SER A 386 -28.54 11.38 15.40
N PHE A 387 -27.34 10.81 15.49
CA PHE A 387 -26.96 9.90 16.58
C PHE A 387 -27.12 10.60 17.94
N PRO A 388 -28.11 10.22 18.77
CA PRO A 388 -28.12 10.66 20.15
C PRO A 388 -26.98 9.92 20.84
N PHE A 389 -26.18 10.63 21.64
CA PHE A 389 -25.30 9.99 22.63
C PHE A 389 -26.19 9.30 23.68
N THR A 390 -26.74 8.14 23.35
CA THR A 390 -27.17 7.17 24.34
C THR A 390 -26.32 5.93 24.12
N CYS A 391 -25.05 6.02 24.51
CA CYS A 391 -24.27 4.82 24.79
C CYS A 391 -25.06 3.99 25.82
N PRO A 392 -25.40 2.72 25.56
CA PRO A 392 -26.04 1.87 26.56
C PRO A 392 -25.03 1.38 27.61
N PHE A 393 -23.75 1.74 27.50
CA PHE A 393 -22.72 1.34 28.45
C PHE A 393 -22.48 2.46 29.48
N PRO A 394 -22.72 2.22 30.77
CA PRO A 394 -22.27 3.13 31.81
C PRO A 394 -20.74 3.14 31.80
N VAL A 395 -20.15 4.29 31.46
CA VAL A 395 -18.73 4.54 31.66
C VAL A 395 -18.50 4.58 33.17
N PRO A 396 -17.68 3.70 33.77
CA PRO A 396 -17.27 3.88 35.16
C PRO A 396 -16.39 5.13 35.25
N LEU A 397 -16.75 6.04 36.16
CA LEU A 397 -16.01 7.24 36.51
C LEU A 397 -14.60 6.94 37.04
#